data_AF-A0AAW1RID6-F1
#
_entry.id   AF-A0AAW1RID6-F1
#
_cell.length_a   1.000
_cell.length_b   1.000
_cell.length_c   1.000
_cell.angle_alpha   90.00
_cell.angle_beta   90.00
_cell.angle_gamma   90.00
#
_symmetry.space_group_name_H-M   'P 1'
#
loop_
_entity.id
_entity.type
_entity.pdbx_description
1 polymer ?
#
loop_
_entity_poly.entity_id
_entity_poly.type
_entity_poly.pdbx_seq_one_letter_code
_entity_poly.pdbx_strand_id
1 'polypeptide(L)'
;MASWGAEKRGPKLGDAASLWNFTPSPGWTKEEAQLLKLCLIRYGIGRWVQILETRLLPGKLIQQLNGQTQRLLGQQSLAAYTGLQVDIDRIRADNAEILDAERKGGLIINSGPNLTKDARAKLQKAAQEKYALSKEEIAESEKQLGELEARMVELAQDKPSAAQHSLRQLLEADVASMNRKEQMVVLKGLHRHLHNLIDRLQGRPAALAQVVHMRSPVKARQAPPGMPTHLQHSRAVPGPAKQAAAVASPRTTLAQPQ
;
A
#
# COMPACT_ATOMS: atom_id res chain seq x y z
N MET A 1 46.29 5.10 -14.15
CA MET A 1 45.05 5.85 -13.81
C MET A 1 43.94 5.38 -14.75
N ALA A 2 43.16 4.39 -14.34
CA ALA A 2 42.12 3.80 -15.18
C ALA A 2 40.72 4.27 -14.73
N SER A 3 40.05 4.96 -15.66
CA SER A 3 38.66 5.42 -15.60
C SER A 3 37.70 4.23 -15.51
N TRP A 4 36.83 4.20 -14.49
CA TRP A 4 35.71 3.27 -14.41
C TRP A 4 34.43 4.00 -14.83
N GLY A 5 33.88 3.53 -15.96
CA GLY A 5 32.68 4.05 -16.59
C GLY A 5 31.46 3.97 -15.68
N ALA A 6 30.87 5.13 -15.42
CA ALA A 6 29.57 5.27 -14.82
C ALA A 6 28.49 4.91 -15.86
N GLU A 7 28.13 3.63 -16.00
CA GLU A 7 26.86 3.27 -16.64
C GLU A 7 25.70 3.49 -15.64
N LYS A 8 25.38 4.77 -15.45
CA LYS A 8 24.07 5.21 -14.92
C LYS A 8 23.01 4.87 -15.97
N ARG A 9 22.49 3.65 -15.94
CA ARG A 9 21.37 3.25 -16.79
C ARG A 9 20.06 3.82 -16.24
N GLY A 10 19.80 5.06 -16.60
CA GLY A 10 18.46 5.57 -16.91
C GLY A 10 18.60 6.43 -18.17
N PRO A 11 17.54 6.80 -18.91
CA PRO A 11 16.10 6.48 -18.81
C PRO A 11 15.46 6.05 -20.18
N LYS A 12 14.11 5.89 -20.20
CA LYS A 12 13.09 6.06 -21.29
C LYS A 12 12.12 4.87 -21.45
N LEU A 13 10.79 5.05 -21.52
CA LEU A 13 10.00 5.99 -22.35
C LEU A 13 9.15 6.99 -21.53
N GLY A 14 9.27 8.31 -21.82
CA GLY A 14 8.30 9.35 -21.37
C GLY A 14 8.75 10.33 -20.27
N ASP A 15 10.03 10.72 -20.20
CA ASP A 15 10.56 11.58 -19.12
C ASP A 15 9.92 12.97 -19.04
N ALA A 16 9.02 13.16 -18.06
CA ALA A 16 8.86 14.42 -17.34
C ALA A 16 9.56 14.29 -15.98
N ALA A 17 10.53 15.16 -15.69
CA ALA A 17 11.33 15.11 -14.46
C ALA A 17 10.50 15.25 -13.15
N SER A 18 9.23 15.66 -13.22
CA SER A 18 8.28 15.71 -12.11
C SER A 18 7.74 14.33 -11.68
N LEU A 19 7.82 13.30 -12.54
CA LEU A 19 7.32 11.93 -12.26
C LEU A 19 8.12 11.17 -11.17
N TRP A 20 9.23 11.74 -10.70
CA TRP A 20 10.24 11.03 -9.90
C TRP A 20 10.21 11.36 -8.39
N ASN A 21 9.28 12.19 -7.93
CA ASN A 21 9.26 12.73 -6.57
C ASN A 21 8.28 12.03 -5.61
N PHE A 22 8.20 10.70 -5.64
CA PHE A 22 7.56 9.95 -4.56
C PHE A 22 8.48 8.87 -4.01
N THR A 23 8.50 8.74 -2.69
CA THR A 23 9.14 7.61 -2.01
C THR A 23 8.14 6.44 -2.01
N PRO A 24 8.43 5.32 -2.70
CA PRO A 24 7.59 4.13 -2.61
C PRO A 24 7.44 3.68 -1.15
N SER A 25 6.30 3.11 -0.79
CA SER A 25 6.14 2.47 0.51
C SER A 25 7.12 1.30 0.64
N PRO A 26 7.54 0.93 1.87
CA PRO A 26 8.38 -0.25 2.07
C PRO A 26 7.78 -1.48 1.37
N GLY A 27 8.61 -2.20 0.61
CA GLY A 27 8.17 -3.35 -0.18
C GLY A 27 7.51 -3.00 -1.52
N TRP A 28 7.60 -1.75 -2.00
CA TRP A 28 7.23 -1.37 -3.36
C TRP A 28 8.47 -1.07 -4.20
N THR A 29 8.49 -1.58 -5.43
CA THR A 29 9.41 -1.07 -6.45
C THR A 29 8.82 0.17 -7.13
N LYS A 30 9.66 0.91 -7.86
CA LYS A 30 9.20 2.09 -8.60
C LYS A 30 8.24 1.67 -9.72
N GLU A 31 8.55 0.56 -10.36
CA GLU A 31 7.78 -0.02 -11.46
C GLU A 31 6.39 -0.44 -10.98
N GLU A 32 6.29 -1.12 -9.83
CA GLU A 32 5.00 -1.49 -9.23
C GLU A 32 4.16 -0.26 -8.90
N ALA A 33 4.78 0.81 -8.42
CA ALA A 33 4.07 2.03 -8.10
C ALA A 33 3.60 2.79 -9.35
N GLN A 34 4.34 2.75 -10.46
CA GLN A 34 3.87 3.25 -11.75
C GLN A 34 2.73 2.40 -12.31
N LEU A 35 2.81 1.08 -12.16
CA LEU A 35 1.75 0.16 -12.55
C LEU A 35 0.47 0.42 -11.76
N LEU A 36 0.59 0.66 -10.45
CA LEU A 36 -0.53 1.10 -9.63
C LEU A 36 -1.11 2.42 -10.14
N LYS A 37 -0.28 3.39 -10.52
CA LYS A 37 -0.74 4.68 -11.07
C LYS A 37 -1.58 4.49 -12.34
N LEU A 38 -1.12 3.66 -13.29
CA LEU A 38 -1.87 3.33 -14.49
C LEU A 38 -3.20 2.62 -14.15
N CYS A 39 -3.17 1.67 -13.23
CA CYS A 39 -4.39 1.00 -12.74
C CYS A 39 -5.38 1.98 -12.10
N LEU A 40 -4.88 2.95 -11.31
CA LEU A 40 -5.71 3.99 -10.70
C LEU A 40 -6.34 4.92 -11.73
N ILE A 41 -5.62 5.25 -12.82
CA ILE A 41 -6.16 6.04 -13.92
C ILE A 41 -7.25 5.26 -14.67
N ARG A 42 -7.01 3.96 -14.95
CA ARG A 42 -7.96 3.10 -15.65
C ARG A 42 -9.22 2.78 -14.85
N TYR A 43 -9.08 2.32 -13.61
CA TYR A 43 -10.23 1.84 -12.82
C TYR A 43 -10.80 2.91 -11.90
N GLY A 44 -10.01 3.93 -11.56
CA GLY A 44 -10.34 4.94 -10.56
C GLY A 44 -9.88 4.55 -9.15
N ILE A 45 -9.68 5.57 -8.32
CA ILE A 45 -9.22 5.40 -6.93
C ILE A 45 -10.27 4.64 -6.11
N GLY A 46 -9.88 3.68 -5.28
CA GLY A 46 -10.83 2.92 -4.45
C GLY A 46 -11.30 1.60 -5.05
N ARG A 47 -11.05 1.35 -6.35
CA ARG A 47 -11.45 0.10 -7.02
C ARG A 47 -10.43 -1.02 -6.86
N TRP A 48 -10.05 -1.30 -5.62
CA TRP A 48 -8.92 -2.18 -5.29
C TRP A 48 -9.09 -3.61 -5.78
N VAL A 49 -10.30 -4.16 -5.70
CA VAL A 49 -10.60 -5.52 -6.14
C VAL A 49 -10.37 -5.65 -7.64
N GLN A 50 -10.90 -4.71 -8.44
CA GLN A 50 -10.71 -4.69 -9.90
C GLN A 50 -9.22 -4.56 -10.27
N ILE A 51 -8.48 -3.72 -9.55
CA ILE A 51 -7.04 -3.57 -9.77
C ILE A 51 -6.29 -4.89 -9.47
N LEU A 52 -6.65 -5.60 -8.41
CA LEU A 52 -6.00 -6.87 -8.07
C LEU A 52 -6.37 -8.01 -9.03
N GLU A 53 -7.57 -7.99 -9.61
CA GLU A 53 -8.01 -8.96 -10.62
C GLU A 53 -7.17 -8.94 -11.89
N THR A 54 -6.53 -7.81 -12.21
CA THR A 54 -5.57 -7.70 -13.33
C THR A 54 -4.33 -8.59 -13.15
N ARG A 55 -4.01 -9.01 -11.92
CA ARG A 55 -2.79 -9.74 -11.53
C ARG A 55 -1.47 -9.03 -11.85
N LEU A 56 -1.52 -7.74 -12.18
CA LEU A 56 -0.36 -6.90 -12.46
C LEU A 56 0.47 -6.57 -11.21
N LEU A 57 -0.16 -6.62 -10.02
CA LEU A 57 0.48 -6.35 -8.73
C LEU A 57 0.47 -7.61 -7.84
N PRO A 58 1.23 -8.67 -8.20
CA PRO A 58 1.17 -9.94 -7.50
C PRO A 58 1.63 -9.81 -6.05
N GLY A 59 0.87 -10.43 -5.14
CA GLY A 59 1.16 -10.43 -3.71
C GLY A 59 0.91 -9.11 -2.98
N LYS A 60 0.44 -8.05 -3.67
CA LYS A 60 0.04 -6.81 -3.01
C LYS A 60 -1.35 -6.95 -2.41
N LEU A 61 -1.50 -6.46 -1.18
CA LEU A 61 -2.76 -6.41 -0.45
C LEU A 61 -3.45 -5.07 -0.65
N ILE A 62 -4.78 -5.05 -0.52
CA ILE A 62 -5.60 -3.82 -0.61
C ILE A 62 -5.07 -2.71 0.31
N GLN A 63 -4.66 -3.05 1.54
CA GLN A 63 -4.07 -2.07 2.47
C GLN A 63 -2.78 -1.45 1.92
N GLN A 64 -1.95 -2.22 1.23
CA GLN A 64 -0.71 -1.74 0.61
C GLN A 64 -1.01 -0.84 -0.59
N LEU A 65 -2.03 -1.17 -1.42
CA LEU A 65 -2.50 -0.33 -2.52
C LEU A 65 -3.00 1.02 -2.00
N ASN A 66 -3.82 1.00 -0.93
CA ASN A 66 -4.33 2.20 -0.30
C ASN A 66 -3.19 3.08 0.24
N GLY A 67 -2.27 2.50 1.02
CA GLY A 67 -1.12 3.23 1.56
C GLY A 67 -0.21 3.81 0.48
N GLN A 68 0.00 3.08 -0.61
CA GLN A 68 0.78 3.58 -1.74
C GLN A 68 0.04 4.71 -2.48
N THR A 69 -1.27 4.59 -2.66
CA THR A 69 -2.10 5.65 -3.28
C THR A 69 -2.07 6.95 -2.47
N GLN A 70 -2.13 6.86 -1.14
CA GLN A 70 -1.99 8.01 -0.24
C GLN A 70 -0.66 8.74 -0.44
N ARG A 71 0.44 7.98 -0.64
CA ARG A 71 1.75 8.56 -0.94
C ARG A 71 1.82 9.20 -2.31
N LEU A 72 1.25 8.53 -3.32
CA LEU A 72 1.17 9.06 -4.69
C LEU A 72 0.46 10.41 -4.71
N LEU A 73 -0.66 10.55 -3.99
CA LEU A 73 -1.40 11.82 -3.92
C LEU A 73 -0.81 12.82 -2.92
N GLY A 74 -0.05 12.37 -1.92
CA GLY A 74 0.48 13.23 -0.86
C GLY A 74 -0.47 13.56 0.28
N GLN A 75 -1.52 12.77 0.47
CA GLN A 75 -2.53 12.96 1.50
C GLN A 75 -3.05 11.61 2.02
N GLN A 76 -3.48 11.56 3.28
CA GLN A 76 -4.00 10.33 3.89
C GLN A 76 -5.46 10.05 3.49
N SER A 77 -6.28 11.09 3.35
CA SER A 77 -7.68 10.91 2.98
C SER A 77 -7.83 10.75 1.48
N LEU A 78 -8.44 9.66 1.03
CA LEU A 78 -8.81 9.43 -0.37
C LEU A 78 -10.28 9.76 -0.66
N ALA A 79 -11.05 10.17 0.35
CA ALA A 79 -12.51 10.23 0.27
C ALA A 79 -13.06 11.14 -0.84
N ALA A 80 -12.32 12.18 -1.21
CA ALA A 80 -12.69 13.09 -2.29
C ALA A 80 -12.45 12.50 -3.69
N TYR A 81 -11.65 11.45 -3.82
CA TYR A 81 -11.22 10.89 -5.10
C TYR A 81 -11.77 9.48 -5.35
N THR A 82 -12.35 8.85 -4.33
CA THR A 82 -12.92 7.50 -4.42
C THR A 82 -13.91 7.38 -5.58
N GLY A 83 -13.62 6.48 -6.52
CA GLY A 83 -14.41 6.17 -7.70
C GLY A 83 -14.07 7.00 -8.93
N LEU A 84 -13.20 8.01 -8.81
CA LEU A 84 -12.83 8.90 -9.91
C LEU A 84 -11.54 8.45 -10.60
N GLN A 85 -11.50 8.64 -11.92
CA GLN A 85 -10.30 8.55 -12.76
C GLN A 85 -9.72 9.96 -12.89
N VAL A 86 -8.60 10.21 -12.21
CA VAL A 86 -8.06 11.57 -12.03
C VAL A 86 -6.56 11.61 -12.30
N ASP A 87 -6.06 12.80 -12.61
CA ASP A 87 -4.64 13.07 -12.74
C ASP A 87 -3.97 13.07 -11.35
N ILE A 88 -3.28 11.96 -11.07
CA ILE A 88 -2.58 11.72 -9.80
C ILE A 88 -1.40 12.68 -9.62
N ASP A 89 -0.68 13.01 -10.69
CA ASP A 89 0.51 13.87 -10.60
C ASP A 89 0.11 15.31 -10.33
N ARG A 90 -0.95 15.78 -10.98
CA ARG A 90 -1.49 17.12 -10.73
C ARG A 90 -1.99 17.26 -9.29
N ILE A 91 -2.70 16.25 -8.76
CA ILE A 91 -3.11 16.26 -7.35
C ILE A 91 -1.88 16.30 -6.43
N ARG A 92 -0.84 15.54 -6.74
CA ARG A 92 0.39 15.52 -5.95
C ARG A 92 1.10 16.87 -5.96
N ALA A 93 1.19 17.52 -7.11
CA ALA A 93 1.79 18.85 -7.26
C ALA A 93 1.02 19.88 -6.42
N ASP A 94 -0.29 19.95 -6.59
CA ASP A 94 -1.15 20.85 -5.84
C ASP A 94 -1.03 20.61 -4.32
N ASN A 95 -1.00 19.34 -3.88
CA ASN A 95 -0.81 19.00 -2.47
C ASN A 95 0.59 19.32 -1.93
N ALA A 96 1.61 19.39 -2.79
CA ALA A 96 2.95 19.79 -2.39
C ALA A 96 3.04 21.31 -2.15
N GLU A 97 2.25 22.10 -2.85
CA GLU A 97 2.19 23.56 -2.72
C GLU A 97 1.45 24.04 -1.47
N ILE A 98 0.62 23.18 -0.84
CA ILE A 98 -0.09 23.52 0.39
C ILE A 98 0.89 23.57 1.57
N LEU A 99 1.26 24.78 1.98
CA LEU A 99 2.17 25.03 3.10
C LEU A 99 1.46 24.96 4.47
N ASP A 100 0.20 25.37 4.53
CA ASP A 100 -0.59 25.50 5.79
C ASP A 100 -1.40 24.24 6.12
N ALA A 101 -0.92 23.07 5.71
CA ALA A 101 -1.57 21.80 5.98
C ALA A 101 -0.92 21.07 7.15
N GLU A 102 -1.75 20.52 8.05
CA GLU A 102 -1.29 19.54 9.01
C GLU A 102 -0.82 18.26 8.30
N ARG A 103 0.36 17.75 8.68
CA ARG A 103 0.98 16.59 8.04
C ARG A 103 1.38 15.53 9.07
N LYS A 104 1.12 14.26 8.73
CA LYS A 104 1.61 13.09 9.49
C LYS A 104 2.33 12.14 8.54
N GLY A 105 3.61 11.91 8.81
CA GLY A 105 4.48 11.10 7.93
C GLY A 105 4.68 11.73 6.54
N GLY A 106 4.67 13.07 6.46
CA GLY A 106 4.82 13.82 5.20
C GLY A 106 3.55 13.93 4.35
N LEU A 107 2.44 13.32 4.78
CA LEU A 107 1.15 13.35 4.07
C LEU A 107 0.19 14.31 4.76
N ILE A 108 -0.59 15.05 3.97
CA ILE A 108 -1.67 15.90 4.46
C ILE A 108 -2.70 15.04 5.20
N ILE A 109 -3.10 15.47 6.40
CA ILE A 109 -4.15 14.84 7.18
C ILE A 109 -5.40 15.73 7.24
N ASN A 110 -6.56 15.07 7.40
CA ASN A 110 -7.77 15.78 7.77
C ASN A 110 -7.88 15.80 9.30
N SER A 111 -7.63 16.95 9.89
CA SER A 111 -7.69 17.16 11.34
C SER A 111 -9.07 17.61 11.83
N GLY A 112 -9.99 17.85 10.90
CA GLY A 112 -11.37 18.22 11.19
C GLY A 112 -12.29 17.02 11.51
N PRO A 113 -13.57 17.28 11.80
CA PRO A 113 -14.56 16.23 12.00
C PRO A 113 -14.71 15.33 10.78
N ASN A 114 -15.20 14.11 11.00
CA ASN A 114 -15.48 13.16 9.93
C ASN A 114 -16.41 13.78 8.88
N LEU A 115 -16.04 13.67 7.60
CA LEU A 115 -16.84 14.20 6.51
C LEU A 115 -18.22 13.54 6.48
N THR A 116 -19.26 14.37 6.46
CA THR A 116 -20.62 13.95 6.14
C THR A 116 -20.69 13.46 4.69
N LYS A 117 -21.73 12.69 4.37
CA LYS A 117 -21.96 12.16 3.02
C LYS A 117 -22.05 13.29 1.99
N ASP A 118 -22.75 14.37 2.33
CA ASP A 118 -22.96 15.51 1.43
C ASP A 118 -21.68 16.33 1.23
N ALA A 119 -20.89 16.53 2.29
CA ALA A 119 -19.60 17.20 2.19
C ALA A 119 -18.64 16.40 1.30
N ARG A 120 -18.64 15.07 1.44
CA ARG A 120 -17.85 14.19 0.57
C ARG A 120 -18.28 14.31 -0.89
N ALA A 121 -19.58 14.29 -1.17
CA ALA A 121 -20.09 14.43 -2.54
C ALA A 121 -19.71 15.77 -3.17
N LYS A 122 -19.74 16.87 -2.40
CA LYS A 122 -19.30 18.20 -2.86
C LYS A 122 -17.80 18.20 -3.21
N LEU A 123 -16.96 17.66 -2.34
CA LEU A 123 -15.52 17.55 -2.60
C LEU A 123 -15.23 16.64 -3.79
N GLN A 124 -15.99 15.57 -3.95
CA GLN A 124 -15.85 14.66 -5.09
C GLN A 124 -16.19 15.34 -6.41
N LYS A 125 -17.25 16.16 -6.45
CA LYS A 125 -17.58 16.97 -7.63
C LYS A 125 -16.48 17.99 -7.94
N ALA A 126 -16.01 18.72 -6.93
CA ALA A 126 -14.92 19.69 -7.12
C ALA A 126 -13.61 19.01 -7.59
N ALA A 127 -13.30 17.83 -7.06
CA ALA A 127 -12.14 17.06 -7.49
C ALA A 127 -12.31 16.54 -8.92
N GLN A 128 -13.52 16.12 -9.30
CA GLN A 128 -13.82 15.70 -10.65
C GLN A 128 -13.69 16.87 -11.64
N GLU A 129 -14.22 18.04 -11.32
CA GLU A 129 -14.10 19.23 -12.18
C GLU A 129 -12.64 19.67 -12.36
N LYS A 130 -11.83 19.55 -11.30
CA LYS A 130 -10.43 20.03 -11.31
C LYS A 130 -9.43 19.03 -11.91
N TYR A 131 -9.62 17.73 -11.66
CA TYR A 131 -8.61 16.71 -11.93
C TYR A 131 -9.09 15.55 -12.81
N ALA A 132 -10.33 15.55 -13.31
CA ALA A 132 -10.77 14.49 -14.20
C ALA A 132 -9.90 14.46 -15.46
N LEU A 133 -9.51 13.25 -15.83
CA LEU A 133 -8.80 13.00 -17.08
C LEU A 133 -9.79 12.96 -18.24
N SER A 134 -9.31 13.37 -19.41
CA SER A 134 -10.03 13.19 -20.66
C SER A 134 -10.14 11.71 -21.01
N LYS A 135 -11.14 11.38 -21.85
CA LYS A 135 -11.31 10.01 -22.35
C LYS A 135 -10.08 9.52 -23.12
N GLU A 136 -9.37 10.42 -23.79
CA GLU A 136 -8.15 10.13 -24.54
C GLU A 136 -7.00 9.74 -23.62
N GLU A 137 -6.78 10.49 -22.53
CA GLU A 137 -5.75 10.17 -21.52
C GLU A 137 -6.03 8.84 -20.81
N ILE A 138 -7.31 8.55 -20.55
CA ILE A 138 -7.72 7.26 -20.00
C ILE A 138 -7.45 6.15 -21.01
N ALA A 139 -7.83 6.32 -22.28
CA ALA A 139 -7.61 5.32 -23.33
C ALA A 139 -6.11 5.03 -23.57
N GLU A 140 -5.27 6.06 -23.53
CA GLU A 140 -3.81 5.88 -23.62
C GLU A 140 -3.28 5.07 -22.42
N SER A 141 -3.76 5.36 -21.21
CA SER A 141 -3.40 4.59 -20.01
C SER A 141 -3.89 3.14 -20.10
N GLU A 142 -5.07 2.91 -20.67
CA GLU A 142 -5.61 1.57 -20.92
C GLU A 142 -4.77 0.79 -21.93
N LYS A 143 -4.33 1.44 -23.01
CA LYS A 143 -3.44 0.85 -24.00
C LYS A 143 -2.11 0.44 -23.36
N GLN A 144 -1.49 1.33 -22.59
CA GLN A 144 -0.25 1.04 -21.88
C GLN A 144 -0.41 -0.14 -20.91
N LEU A 145 -1.54 -0.18 -20.19
CA LEU A 145 -1.82 -1.29 -19.28
C LEU A 145 -2.03 -2.60 -20.05
N GLY A 146 -2.75 -2.57 -21.17
CA GLY A 146 -2.98 -3.74 -22.02
C GLY A 146 -1.69 -4.29 -22.64
N GLU A 147 -0.77 -3.43 -23.07
CA GLU A 147 0.56 -3.85 -23.54
C GLU A 147 1.38 -4.54 -22.44
N LEU A 148 1.28 -4.04 -21.20
CA LEU A 148 1.96 -4.66 -20.05
C LEU A 148 1.30 -5.98 -19.64
N GLU A 149 -0.03 -6.06 -19.64
CA GLU A 149 -0.80 -7.29 -19.42
C GLU A 149 -0.39 -8.36 -20.46
N ALA A 150 -0.35 -7.99 -21.74
CA ALA A 150 0.06 -8.89 -22.82
C ALA A 150 1.50 -9.39 -22.62
N ARG A 151 2.45 -8.50 -22.30
CA ARG A 151 3.84 -8.90 -22.00
C ARG A 151 3.93 -9.84 -20.81
N MET A 152 3.15 -9.61 -19.75
CA MET A 152 3.13 -10.50 -18.58
C MET A 152 2.53 -11.87 -18.91
N VAL A 153 1.51 -11.92 -19.77
CA VAL A 153 0.96 -13.18 -20.28
C VAL A 153 1.98 -13.91 -21.16
N GLU A 154 2.69 -13.22 -22.05
CA GLU A 154 3.77 -13.80 -22.84
C GLU A 154 4.88 -14.35 -21.94
N LEU A 155 5.34 -13.60 -20.94
CA LEU A 155 6.33 -14.05 -19.95
C LEU A 155 5.85 -15.26 -19.11
N ALA A 156 4.54 -15.38 -18.87
CA ALA A 156 3.95 -16.52 -18.19
C ALA A 156 3.78 -17.73 -19.13
N GLN A 157 3.65 -17.51 -20.44
CA GLN A 157 3.57 -18.53 -21.48
C GLN A 157 4.93 -18.94 -22.04
N ASP A 158 5.97 -18.13 -21.81
CA ASP A 158 7.36 -18.43 -22.13
C ASP A 158 7.85 -19.56 -21.24
N LYS A 159 7.56 -20.78 -21.71
CA LYS A 159 7.94 -22.13 -21.26
C LYS A 159 8.07 -22.32 -19.75
N PRO A 160 7.34 -23.27 -19.12
CA PRO A 160 7.78 -23.77 -17.83
C PRO A 160 9.24 -24.20 -18.01
N SER A 161 10.16 -23.50 -17.32
CA SER A 161 11.56 -23.88 -17.30
C SER A 161 11.63 -25.39 -17.08
N ALA A 162 12.58 -26.09 -17.68
CA ALA A 162 12.76 -27.53 -17.43
C ALA A 162 12.74 -27.86 -15.91
N ALA A 163 13.14 -26.89 -15.06
CA ALA A 163 13.00 -26.94 -13.61
C ALA A 163 11.54 -26.94 -13.09
N GLN A 164 10.64 -26.12 -13.64
CA GLN A 164 9.21 -26.11 -13.27
C GLN A 164 8.46 -27.34 -13.79
N HIS A 165 8.81 -27.83 -14.99
CA HIS A 165 8.25 -29.07 -15.51
C HIS A 165 8.69 -30.27 -14.66
N SER A 166 9.94 -30.29 -14.20
CA SER A 166 10.44 -31.32 -13.27
C SER A 166 9.79 -31.24 -11.88
N LEU A 167 9.49 -30.05 -11.35
CA LEU A 167 8.84 -29.91 -10.05
C LEU A 167 7.38 -30.36 -10.11
N ARG A 168 6.67 -29.98 -11.17
CA ARG A 168 5.28 -30.38 -11.37
C ARG A 168 5.16 -31.90 -11.49
N GLN A 169 6.06 -32.53 -12.26
CA GLN A 169 6.17 -34.00 -12.32
C GLN A 169 6.50 -34.64 -10.96
N LEU A 170 7.33 -33.99 -10.12
CA LEU A 170 7.65 -34.48 -8.77
C LEU A 170 6.47 -34.34 -7.79
N LEU A 171 5.62 -33.33 -7.94
CA LEU A 171 4.47 -33.06 -7.06
C LEU A 171 3.21 -33.83 -7.48
N GLU A 172 3.05 -34.11 -8.77
CA GLU A 172 1.94 -34.90 -9.33
C GLU A 172 2.24 -36.41 -9.36
N ALA A 173 3.43 -36.81 -8.89
CA ALA A 173 3.83 -38.20 -8.76
C ALA A 173 2.93 -38.97 -7.78
N ASP A 174 2.30 -40.05 -8.23
CA ASP A 174 1.54 -40.95 -7.37
C ASP A 174 2.50 -41.82 -6.53
N VAL A 175 2.80 -41.34 -5.32
CA VAL A 175 3.75 -41.99 -4.40
C VAL A 175 3.22 -43.34 -3.89
N ALA A 176 1.90 -43.56 -3.91
CA ALA A 176 1.27 -44.76 -3.37
C ALA A 176 1.50 -46.00 -4.25
N SER A 177 1.69 -45.82 -5.56
CA SER A 177 1.96 -46.90 -6.52
C SER A 177 3.46 -47.16 -6.75
N MET A 178 4.35 -46.34 -6.19
CA MET A 178 5.80 -46.41 -6.42
C MET A 178 6.51 -47.42 -5.52
N ASN A 179 7.54 -48.08 -6.06
CA ASN A 179 8.44 -48.91 -5.26
C ASN A 179 9.45 -48.06 -4.46
N ARG A 180 10.11 -48.66 -3.46
CA ARG A 180 11.03 -47.94 -2.56
C ARG A 180 12.20 -47.24 -3.28
N LYS A 181 12.64 -47.75 -4.44
CA LYS A 181 13.72 -47.13 -5.24
C LYS A 181 13.21 -45.88 -5.95
N GLU A 182 12.01 -45.93 -6.52
CA GLU A 182 11.34 -44.79 -7.18
C GLU A 182 11.02 -43.68 -6.20
N GLN A 183 10.47 -44.02 -5.02
CA GLN A 183 10.22 -43.05 -3.95
C GLN A 183 11.49 -42.31 -3.53
N MET A 184 12.63 -43.01 -3.50
CA MET A 184 13.92 -42.41 -3.18
C MET A 184 14.42 -41.45 -4.26
N VAL A 185 14.10 -41.71 -5.53
CA VAL A 185 14.41 -40.80 -6.65
C VAL A 185 13.59 -39.52 -6.54
N VAL A 186 12.29 -39.63 -6.25
CA VAL A 186 11.40 -38.48 -6.03
C VAL A 186 11.89 -37.63 -4.84
N LEU A 187 12.20 -38.27 -3.71
CA LEU A 187 12.75 -37.59 -2.52
C LEU A 187 14.05 -36.85 -2.82
N LYS A 188 14.99 -37.47 -3.55
CA LYS A 188 16.25 -36.82 -3.96
C LYS A 188 16.00 -35.63 -4.90
N GLY A 189 15.01 -35.74 -5.78
CA GLY A 189 14.58 -34.66 -6.67
C GLY A 189 14.04 -33.46 -5.90
N LEU A 190 13.13 -33.71 -4.96
CA LEU A 190 12.55 -32.68 -4.07
C LEU A 190 13.62 -32.02 -3.19
N HIS A 191 14.52 -32.81 -2.62
CA HIS A 191 15.61 -32.33 -1.78
C HIS A 191 16.55 -31.38 -2.57
N ARG A 192 16.92 -31.75 -3.80
CA ARG A 192 17.72 -30.89 -4.68
C ARG A 192 16.99 -29.60 -5.02
N HIS A 193 15.68 -29.68 -5.27
CA HIS A 193 14.87 -28.50 -5.56
C HIS A 193 14.81 -27.53 -4.37
N LEU A 194 14.62 -28.05 -3.15
CA LEU A 194 14.65 -27.26 -1.92
C LEU A 194 16.00 -26.58 -1.72
N HIS A 195 17.10 -27.30 -1.92
CA HIS A 195 18.44 -26.71 -1.85
C HIS A 195 18.63 -25.59 -2.87
N ASN A 196 18.22 -25.79 -4.13
CA ASN A 196 18.28 -24.74 -5.15
C ASN A 196 17.45 -23.50 -4.78
N LEU A 197 16.30 -23.68 -4.11
CA LEU A 197 15.50 -22.57 -3.61
C LEU A 197 16.18 -21.84 -2.44
N ILE A 198 16.75 -22.59 -1.50
CA ILE A 198 17.54 -22.05 -0.39
C ILE A 198 18.73 -21.25 -0.94
N ASP A 199 19.48 -21.79 -1.90
CA ASP A 199 20.61 -21.12 -2.53
C ASP A 199 20.18 -19.85 -3.29
N ARG A 200 19.01 -19.85 -3.94
CA ARG A 200 18.44 -18.65 -4.58
C ARG A 200 18.02 -17.59 -3.56
N LEU A 201 17.51 -18.00 -2.41
CA LEU A 201 17.11 -17.09 -1.33
C LEU A 201 18.33 -16.53 -0.59
N GLN A 202 19.40 -17.33 -0.44
CA GLN A 202 20.66 -16.96 0.21
C GLN A 202 21.64 -16.22 -0.72
N GLY A 203 21.62 -16.53 -2.02
CA GLY A 203 22.44 -15.90 -3.06
C GLY A 203 21.90 -14.57 -3.59
N ARG A 204 20.76 -14.10 -3.07
CA ARG A 204 20.37 -12.69 -3.22
C ARG A 204 21.32 -11.85 -2.35
N PRO A 205 22.15 -10.95 -2.92
CA PRO A 205 22.99 -10.09 -2.10
C PRO A 205 22.11 -9.26 -1.16
N ALA A 206 22.59 -9.14 0.06
CA ALA A 206 21.97 -8.55 1.23
C ALA A 206 21.51 -7.10 1.04
N ALA A 207 20.40 -6.87 0.34
CA ALA A 207 19.66 -5.61 0.37
C ALA A 207 18.65 -5.53 1.54
N LEU A 208 18.48 -6.61 2.32
CA LEU A 208 17.52 -6.67 3.44
C LEU A 208 18.17 -6.77 4.83
N ALA A 209 19.50 -6.82 4.95
CA ALA A 209 20.18 -7.03 6.23
C ALA A 209 20.68 -5.76 6.94
N GLN A 210 20.52 -4.55 6.37
CA GLN A 210 21.04 -3.32 6.98
C GLN A 210 20.08 -2.54 7.89
N VAL A 211 18.91 -3.08 8.27
CA VAL A 211 17.95 -2.32 9.11
C VAL A 211 17.94 -2.73 10.60
N VAL A 212 18.68 -3.76 11.02
CA VAL A 212 18.61 -4.25 12.42
C VAL A 212 19.69 -3.67 13.36
N HIS A 213 20.62 -2.83 12.90
CA HIS A 213 21.72 -2.32 13.74
C HIS A 213 21.78 -0.79 13.89
N MET A 214 20.65 -0.17 14.23
CA MET A 214 20.62 1.18 14.82
C MET A 214 19.64 1.21 16.00
N ARG A 215 19.93 0.43 17.06
CA ARG A 215 19.46 0.74 18.42
C ARG A 215 20.54 1.60 19.08
N SER A 216 20.40 2.91 19.00
CA SER A 216 21.20 3.83 19.82
C SER A 216 20.80 3.70 21.30
N PRO A 217 21.76 3.85 22.23
CA PRO A 217 21.52 3.67 23.65
C PRO A 217 20.71 4.84 24.21
N VAL A 218 19.70 4.51 25.02
CA VAL A 218 18.94 5.46 25.84
C VAL A 218 19.91 6.11 26.83
N LYS A 219 20.22 7.39 26.63
CA LYS A 219 20.94 8.21 27.60
C LYS A 219 20.04 8.42 28.81
N ALA A 220 20.45 7.88 29.96
CA ALA A 220 19.82 8.12 31.25
C ALA A 220 19.74 9.64 31.52
N ARG A 221 18.53 10.12 31.82
CA ARG A 221 18.33 11.47 32.35
C ARG A 221 18.93 11.54 33.75
N GLN A 222 19.98 12.35 33.89
CA GLN A 222 20.43 12.82 35.20
C GLN A 222 19.39 13.81 35.74
N ALA A 223 18.97 13.60 36.98
CA ALA A 223 18.15 14.53 37.73
C ALA A 223 19.01 15.71 38.23
N PRO A 224 18.50 16.95 38.23
CA PRO A 224 19.21 18.07 38.83
C PRO A 224 19.07 18.05 40.38
N PRO A 225 20.13 18.47 41.13
CA PRO A 225 20.10 18.56 42.58
C PRO A 225 19.62 19.94 43.05
N GLY A 226 18.83 20.02 44.14
CA GLY A 226 18.61 21.27 44.88
C GLY A 226 17.19 21.52 45.39
N MET A 227 16.97 21.08 46.63
CA MET A 227 15.94 21.40 47.67
C MET A 227 15.47 22.89 47.74
N PRO A 228 14.39 23.26 48.50
CA PRO A 228 13.84 22.56 49.68
C PRO A 228 12.32 22.42 49.82
N THR A 229 11.99 21.47 50.68
CA THR A 229 10.72 21.19 51.36
C THR A 229 10.18 22.35 52.21
N HIS A 230 8.88 22.64 52.08
CA HIS A 230 8.01 23.07 53.20
C HIS A 230 6.55 22.62 52.95
N LEU A 231 6.17 21.50 53.59
CA LEU A 231 5.05 21.37 54.53
C LEU A 231 3.84 22.33 54.37
N GLN A 232 2.66 21.83 53.94
CA GLN A 232 1.48 21.56 54.80
C GLN A 232 0.10 21.57 54.07
N HIS A 233 -0.65 20.48 54.34
CA HIS A 233 -2.09 20.37 54.67
C HIS A 233 -3.21 20.50 53.61
N SER A 234 -4.04 19.44 53.62
CA SER A 234 -5.51 19.41 53.43
C SER A 234 -6.04 19.74 52.03
N ARG A 235 -7.03 19.05 51.46
CA ARG A 235 -8.21 18.39 52.03
C ARG A 235 -8.84 17.49 50.94
N ALA A 236 -9.51 16.43 51.36
CA ALA A 236 -10.33 15.54 50.55
C ALA A 236 -11.59 16.22 49.99
N VAL A 237 -12.04 15.85 48.79
CA VAL A 237 -13.47 15.67 48.40
C VAL A 237 -13.57 14.67 47.23
N PRO A 238 -14.39 13.61 47.32
CA PRO A 238 -14.77 12.77 46.18
C PRO A 238 -16.21 13.00 45.72
N GLY A 239 -16.47 12.77 44.43
CA GLY A 239 -17.80 12.49 43.87
C GLY A 239 -18.21 13.35 42.65
N PRO A 240 -19.30 13.00 41.92
CA PRO A 240 -20.27 11.95 42.23
C PRO A 240 -20.57 10.93 41.11
N ALA A 241 -21.22 9.86 41.56
CA ALA A 241 -21.80 8.76 40.79
C ALA A 241 -22.99 9.19 39.92
N LYS A 242 -23.19 8.45 38.83
CA LYS A 242 -24.36 8.51 37.95
C LYS A 242 -25.62 8.07 38.71
N GLN A 243 -26.61 8.95 38.81
CA GLN A 243 -28.00 8.59 39.08
C GLN A 243 -28.72 8.36 37.74
N ALA A 244 -29.26 7.16 37.57
CA ALA A 244 -30.27 6.88 36.56
C ALA A 244 -31.65 7.12 37.19
N ALA A 245 -32.40 8.07 36.66
CA ALA A 245 -33.79 8.32 36.98
C ALA A 245 -34.65 7.99 35.76
N ALA A 246 -35.79 7.38 36.05
CA ALA A 246 -36.73 6.77 35.13
C ALA A 246 -37.84 7.74 34.69
N VAL A 247 -38.49 7.40 33.57
CA VAL A 247 -39.94 7.56 33.30
C VAL A 247 -40.49 8.99 33.07
N ALA A 248 -40.98 9.27 31.85
CA ALA A 248 -42.43 9.35 31.54
C ALA A 248 -42.77 10.07 30.21
N SER A 249 -43.68 9.43 29.45
CA SER A 249 -44.72 10.01 28.56
C SER A 249 -44.34 10.52 27.15
N PRO A 250 -45.30 10.63 26.18
CA PRO A 250 -46.75 10.30 26.21
C PRO A 250 -47.27 9.38 25.07
N ARG A 251 -48.46 8.81 25.33
CA ARG A 251 -49.41 8.23 24.35
C ARG A 251 -49.91 9.28 23.35
N THR A 252 -50.12 8.88 22.08
CA THR A 252 -51.20 9.31 21.14
C THR A 252 -51.02 8.50 19.83
N THR A 253 -51.82 7.45 19.58
CA THR A 253 -53.01 7.38 18.68
C THR A 253 -52.66 7.30 17.18
N LEU A 254 -52.96 6.15 16.54
CA LEU A 254 -53.35 5.95 15.12
C LEU A 254 -53.70 4.45 14.95
N ALA A 255 -54.99 4.12 14.94
CA ALA A 255 -55.83 3.85 13.76
C ALA A 255 -55.54 2.49 13.09
N GLN A 256 -56.47 1.55 13.28
CA GLN A 256 -56.60 0.32 12.48
C GLN A 256 -57.61 0.54 11.33
N PRO A 257 -57.46 -0.17 10.20
CA PRO A 257 -58.36 -0.05 9.06
C PRO A 257 -59.46 -1.12 9.07
N GLN A 258 -60.68 -0.73 8.74
CA GLN A 258 -61.64 -1.48 7.91
C GLN A 258 -62.49 -0.48 7.13
#